data_AF-A0A662D4P4-F1
#
_entry.id   AF-A0A662D4P4-F1
#
_cell.length_a   1.000
_cell.length_b   1.000
_cell.length_c   1.000
_cell.angle_alpha   90.00
_cell.angle_beta   90.00
_cell.angle_gamma   90.00
#
_symmetry.space_group_name_H-M   'P 1'
#
loop_
_entity.id
_entity.type
_entity.pdbx_description
1 polymer ?
#
loop_
_entity_poly.entity_id
_entity_poly.type
_entity_poly.pdbx_seq_one_letter_code
_entity_poly.pdbx_strand_id
1 'polypeptide(L)'
;HAVKRVLEDLSEFGLPSIFINCWVHSESSAIIESIAKQLGIIAEPSIERIKNRLGGSAIVFAFDEIDQAKGLNFLYAILEEINMAGIILISNKPEFIATLDERIRSRLQPQIIEFRNYKPEEIKGILKERRKYAFYEETLALVGVTKPYA
;
A
#
# COMPACT_ATOMS: atom_id res chain seq x y z
N HIS A 1 -2.72 3.11 5.66
CA HIS A 1 -2.12 4.28 6.36
C HIS A 1 -0.61 4.10 6.55
N ALA A 2 -0.14 2.97 7.10
CA ALA A 2 1.30 2.72 7.31
C ALA A 2 2.11 2.74 6.01
N VAL A 3 1.67 2.04 4.96
CA VAL A 3 2.41 2.00 3.67
C VAL A 3 2.48 3.39 3.03
N LYS A 4 1.40 4.16 3.05
CA LYS A 4 1.42 5.55 2.55
C LYS A 4 2.48 6.39 3.26
N ARG A 5 2.60 6.26 4.59
CA ARG A 5 3.63 6.95 5.36
C ARG A 5 5.05 6.52 4.93
N VAL A 6 5.28 5.23 4.73
CA VAL A 6 6.57 4.73 4.21
C VAL A 6 6.88 5.31 2.84
N LEU A 7 5.89 5.40 1.94
CA LEU A 7 6.09 5.99 0.62
C LEU A 7 6.39 7.50 0.68
N GLU A 8 5.75 8.23 1.60
CA GLU A 8 6.06 9.63 1.87
C GLU A 8 7.51 9.78 2.35
N ASP A 9 7.92 8.99 3.34
CA ASP A 9 9.30 9.02 3.86
C ASP A 9 10.30 8.68 2.73
N LEU A 10 10.01 7.70 1.85
CA LEU A 10 10.86 7.36 0.69
C LEU A 10 10.98 8.52 -0.32
N SER A 11 9.93 9.31 -0.49
CA SER A 11 9.95 10.47 -1.38
C SER A 11 10.92 11.55 -0.89
N GLU A 12 11.11 11.69 0.42
CA GLU A 12 12.10 12.59 1.03
C GLU A 12 13.54 12.19 0.67
N PHE A 13 13.79 10.90 0.40
CA PHE A 13 15.07 10.38 -0.09
C PHE A 13 15.22 10.46 -1.62
N GLY A 14 14.25 11.06 -2.32
CA GLY A 14 14.28 11.21 -3.78
C GLY A 14 13.94 9.92 -4.55
N LEU A 15 13.38 8.91 -3.88
CA LEU A 15 12.94 7.69 -4.54
C LEU A 15 11.47 7.84 -4.96
N PRO A 16 11.15 7.86 -6.27
CA PRO A 16 9.77 7.95 -6.70
C PRO A 16 9.00 6.72 -6.24
N SER A 17 7.73 6.94 -5.89
CA SER A 17 6.83 5.86 -5.53
C SER A 17 5.42 6.06 -6.08
N ILE A 18 4.73 4.94 -6.31
CA ILE A 18 3.36 4.93 -6.79
C ILE A 18 2.52 4.03 -5.90
N PHE A 19 1.35 4.53 -5.52
CA PHE A 19 0.36 3.80 -4.76
C PHE A 19 -0.89 3.57 -5.61
N ILE A 20 -1.34 2.32 -5.68
CA ILE A 20 -2.55 1.92 -6.38
C ILE A 20 -3.41 1.10 -5.42
N ASN A 21 -4.70 1.44 -5.32
CA ASN A 21 -5.68 0.58 -4.70
C ASN A 21 -6.38 -0.26 -5.79
N CYS A 22 -6.22 -1.58 -5.71
CA CYS A 22 -6.71 -2.55 -6.69
C CYS A 22 -8.21 -2.85 -6.57
N TRP A 23 -8.87 -2.43 -5.47
CA TRP A 23 -10.33 -2.41 -5.42
C TRP A 23 -10.90 -1.31 -6.33
N VAL A 24 -10.32 -0.11 -6.29
CA VAL A 24 -10.72 1.02 -7.13
C VAL A 24 -10.33 0.79 -8.59
N HIS A 25 -9.13 0.25 -8.83
CA HIS A 25 -8.62 -0.09 -10.15
C HIS A 25 -8.37 -1.59 -10.25
N SER A 26 -9.41 -2.38 -10.54
CA SER A 26 -9.33 -3.85 -10.53
C SER A 26 -8.80 -4.47 -11.83
N GLU A 27 -8.95 -3.76 -12.95
CA GLU A 27 -8.50 -4.23 -14.27
C GLU A 27 -7.05 -3.87 -14.52
N SER A 28 -6.30 -4.74 -15.19
CA SER A 28 -4.89 -4.47 -15.53
C SER A 28 -4.73 -3.16 -16.33
N SER A 29 -5.61 -2.90 -17.30
CA SER A 29 -5.58 -1.64 -18.07
C SER A 29 -5.80 -0.41 -17.19
N ALA A 30 -6.79 -0.46 -16.29
CA ALA A 30 -7.10 0.63 -15.37
C ALA A 30 -5.96 0.92 -14.39
N ILE A 31 -5.24 -0.13 -13.94
CA ILE A 31 -4.05 0.02 -13.12
C ILE A 31 -2.94 0.73 -13.90
N ILE A 32 -2.66 0.30 -15.13
CA ILE A 32 -1.65 0.93 -16.00
C ILE A 32 -2.01 2.38 -16.31
N GLU A 33 -3.28 2.68 -16.59
CA GLU A 33 -3.80 4.04 -16.76
C GLU A 33 -3.55 4.91 -15.53
N SER A 34 -3.84 4.38 -14.34
CA SER A 34 -3.66 5.09 -13.07
C SER A 34 -2.17 5.38 -12.79
N ILE A 35 -1.30 4.40 -13.02
CA ILE A 35 0.16 4.56 -12.93
C ILE A 35 0.66 5.64 -13.89
N ALA A 36 0.25 5.55 -15.16
CA ALA A 36 0.65 6.51 -16.18
C ALA A 36 0.21 7.94 -15.84
N LYS A 37 -1.02 8.10 -15.34
CA LYS A 37 -1.56 9.38 -14.88
C LYS A 37 -0.76 9.95 -13.70
N GLN A 38 -0.40 9.13 -12.72
CA GLN A 38 0.44 9.56 -11.59
C GLN A 38 1.84 10.00 -12.03
N LEU A 39 2.37 9.44 -13.12
CA LEU A 39 3.64 9.85 -13.74
C LEU A 39 3.53 11.05 -14.70
N GLY A 40 2.32 11.61 -14.86
CA GLY A 40 2.05 12.74 -15.74
C GLY A 40 2.06 12.39 -17.23
N ILE A 41 1.82 11.13 -17.59
CA ILE A 41 1.72 10.71 -19.00
C ILE A 41 0.31 11.04 -19.51
N ILE A 42 0.24 11.91 -20.53
CA ILE A 42 -1.03 12.39 -21.12
C ILE A 42 -1.47 11.52 -22.32
N ALA A 43 -0.51 10.85 -22.97
CA ALA A 43 -0.77 9.96 -24.10
C ALA A 43 -1.40 8.62 -23.66
N GLU A 44 -1.80 7.80 -24.65
CA GLU A 44 -2.30 6.44 -24.41
C GLU A 44 -1.31 5.65 -23.53
N PRO A 45 -1.76 5.11 -22.39
CA PRO A 45 -0.86 4.53 -21.40
C PRO A 45 -0.39 3.15 -21.81
N SER A 46 0.92 2.93 -21.67
CA SER A 46 1.54 1.64 -21.89
C SER A 46 2.72 1.46 -20.94
N ILE A 47 3.06 0.20 -20.67
CA ILE A 47 4.24 -0.16 -19.87
C ILE A 47 5.52 0.43 -20.46
N GLU A 48 5.66 0.41 -21.79
CA GLU A 48 6.81 1.00 -22.48
C GLU A 48 6.92 2.50 -22.24
N ARG A 49 5.80 3.23 -22.27
CA ARG A 49 5.79 4.67 -21.96
C ARG A 49 6.11 4.94 -20.50
N ILE A 50 5.60 4.11 -19.58
CA ILE A 50 5.95 4.20 -18.16
C ILE A 50 7.46 4.00 -17.98
N LYS A 51 8.03 2.95 -18.59
CA LYS A 51 9.47 2.67 -18.59
C LYS A 51 10.28 3.86 -19.11
N ASN A 52 9.91 4.39 -20.28
CA ASN A 52 10.58 5.53 -20.90
C ASN A 52 10.47 6.79 -20.03
N ARG A 53 9.32 7.01 -19.37
CA ARG A 53 9.11 8.15 -18.49
C ARG A 53 10.00 8.11 -17.24
N LEU A 54 10.26 6.92 -16.71
CA LEU A 54 11.15 6.71 -15.56
C LEU A 54 12.64 6.89 -15.93
N GLY A 55 12.99 6.76 -17.21
CA GLY A 55 14.36 7.01 -17.69
C GLY A 55 15.41 6.11 -17.04
N GLY A 56 15.04 4.90 -16.64
CA GLY A 56 15.91 3.95 -15.93
C GLY A 56 16.00 4.17 -14.42
N SER A 57 15.42 5.25 -13.89
CA SER A 57 15.33 5.50 -12.44
C SER A 57 14.53 4.39 -11.77
N ALA A 58 15.02 3.90 -10.64
CA ALA A 58 14.31 2.91 -9.85
C ALA A 58 13.10 3.53 -9.16
N ILE A 59 11.99 2.79 -9.08
CA ILE A 59 10.72 3.23 -8.49
C ILE A 59 10.20 2.19 -7.49
N VAL A 60 9.44 2.64 -6.48
CA VAL A 60 8.71 1.76 -5.57
C VAL A 60 7.24 1.70 -5.93
N PHE A 61 6.68 0.50 -6.03
CA PHE A 61 5.24 0.32 -6.22
C PHE A 61 4.58 -0.22 -4.96
N ALA A 62 3.38 0.28 -4.63
CA ALA A 62 2.53 -0.30 -3.61
C ALA A 62 1.14 -0.58 -4.20
N PHE A 63 0.72 -1.85 -4.10
CA PHE A 63 -0.59 -2.32 -4.54
C PHE A 63 -1.41 -2.72 -3.32
N ASP A 64 -2.41 -1.91 -3.00
CA ASP A 64 -3.35 -2.15 -1.90
C ASP A 64 -4.54 -2.98 -2.37
N GLU A 65 -5.05 -3.85 -1.49
CA GLU A 65 -6.14 -4.78 -1.78
C GLU A 65 -5.91 -5.60 -3.06
N ILE A 66 -4.67 -6.09 -3.26
CA ILE A 66 -4.29 -6.76 -4.52
C ILE A 66 -5.12 -8.03 -4.81
N ASP A 67 -5.68 -8.67 -3.79
CA ASP A 67 -6.58 -9.82 -3.94
C ASP A 67 -7.92 -9.48 -4.63
N GLN A 68 -8.17 -8.20 -4.90
CA GLN A 68 -9.34 -7.70 -5.62
C GLN A 68 -9.06 -7.41 -7.10
N ALA A 69 -7.78 -7.46 -7.52
CA ALA A 69 -7.44 -7.36 -8.94
C ALA A 69 -8.02 -8.56 -9.70
N LYS A 70 -8.65 -8.31 -10.86
CA LYS A 70 -9.25 -9.39 -11.67
C LYS A 70 -8.21 -10.28 -12.36
N GLY A 71 -6.96 -9.81 -12.42
CA GLY A 71 -5.83 -10.55 -12.95
C GLY A 71 -4.53 -9.81 -12.67
N LEU A 72 -3.42 -10.55 -12.76
CA LEU A 72 -2.08 -10.06 -12.39
C LEU A 72 -1.19 -9.71 -13.60
N ASN A 73 -1.77 -9.60 -14.81
CA ASN A 73 -1.03 -9.28 -16.04
C ASN A 73 -0.23 -7.97 -15.91
N PHE A 74 -0.80 -6.96 -15.27
CA PHE A 74 -0.08 -5.72 -14.96
C PHE A 74 1.17 -5.97 -14.10
N LEU A 75 1.07 -6.85 -13.10
CA LEU A 75 2.15 -7.16 -12.17
C LEU A 75 3.29 -7.88 -12.89
N TYR A 76 2.99 -8.83 -13.78
CA TYR A 76 4.01 -9.45 -14.64
C TYR A 76 4.73 -8.41 -15.49
N ALA A 77 3.98 -7.54 -16.16
CA ALA A 77 4.57 -6.55 -17.05
C ALA A 77 5.47 -5.56 -16.28
N ILE A 78 5.05 -5.14 -15.09
CA ILE A 78 5.86 -4.28 -14.22
C ILE A 78 7.13 -5.01 -13.75
N LEU A 79 7.02 -6.26 -13.30
CA LEU A 79 8.16 -7.08 -12.85
C LEU A 79 9.17 -7.37 -13.96
N GLU A 80 8.74 -7.37 -15.21
CA GLU A 80 9.58 -7.70 -16.37
C GLU A 80 10.21 -6.47 -17.00
N GLU A 81 9.47 -5.37 -17.12
CA GLU A 81 9.90 -4.22 -17.91
C GLU A 81 10.41 -3.04 -17.08
N ILE A 82 10.03 -2.94 -15.81
CA ILE A 82 10.31 -1.77 -14.99
C ILE A 82 11.44 -2.06 -14.00
N ASN A 83 12.44 -1.17 -13.99
CA ASN A 83 13.48 -1.18 -12.98
C ASN A 83 12.89 -0.74 -11.63
N MET A 84 12.67 -1.67 -10.71
CA MET A 84 12.06 -1.39 -9.41
C MET A 84 13.10 -1.37 -8.30
N ALA A 85 12.97 -0.40 -7.40
CA ALA A 85 13.68 -0.40 -6.12
C ALA A 85 12.98 -1.30 -5.09
N GLY A 86 11.66 -1.48 -5.23
CA GLY A 86 10.88 -2.32 -4.33
C GLY A 86 9.42 -2.39 -4.74
N ILE A 87 8.73 -3.38 -4.19
CA ILE A 87 7.29 -3.57 -4.40
C ILE A 87 6.64 -4.04 -3.10
N ILE A 88 5.49 -3.45 -2.78
CA ILE A 88 4.70 -3.74 -1.58
C ILE A 88 3.33 -4.22 -2.04
N LEU A 89 2.97 -5.44 -1.67
CA LEU A 89 1.66 -6.03 -1.97
C LEU A 89 0.89 -6.15 -0.67
N ILE A 90 -0.28 -5.51 -0.57
CA ILE A 90 -1.14 -5.55 0.60
C ILE A 90 -2.39 -6.35 0.21
N SER A 91 -2.65 -7.41 0.96
CA SER A 91 -3.83 -8.25 0.76
C SER A 91 -4.48 -8.57 2.09
N ASN A 92 -5.80 -8.69 2.07
CA ASN A 92 -6.57 -9.18 3.21
C ASN A 92 -6.69 -10.71 3.24
N LYS A 93 -6.19 -11.41 2.20
CA LYS A 93 -6.24 -12.87 2.08
C LYS A 93 -4.83 -13.46 2.24
N PRO A 94 -4.54 -14.17 3.34
CA PRO A 94 -3.25 -14.82 3.54
C PRO A 94 -2.87 -15.77 2.38
N GLU A 95 -3.87 -16.39 1.77
CA GLU A 95 -3.70 -17.34 0.66
C GLU A 95 -3.35 -16.67 -0.66
N PHE A 96 -3.38 -15.33 -0.75
CA PHE A 96 -3.06 -14.61 -1.99
C PHE A 96 -1.67 -15.01 -2.52
N ILE A 97 -0.67 -15.18 -1.65
CA ILE A 97 0.67 -15.63 -2.07
C ILE A 97 0.63 -17.02 -2.73
N ALA A 98 -0.26 -17.91 -2.30
CA ALA A 98 -0.43 -19.23 -2.92
C ALA A 98 -1.02 -19.14 -4.34
N THR A 99 -1.77 -18.07 -4.63
CA THR A 99 -2.34 -17.81 -5.96
C THR A 99 -1.34 -17.21 -6.95
N LEU A 100 -0.22 -16.68 -6.47
CA LEU A 100 0.88 -16.23 -7.32
C LEU A 100 1.52 -17.42 -8.00
N ASP A 101 1.69 -17.35 -9.32
CA ASP A 101 2.40 -18.38 -10.05
C ASP A 101 3.89 -18.42 -9.67
N GLU A 102 4.58 -19.49 -10.07
CA GLU A 102 5.99 -19.70 -9.75
C GLU A 102 6.88 -18.59 -10.35
N ARG A 103 6.48 -18.01 -11.49
CA ARG A 103 7.26 -16.98 -12.20
C ARG A 103 7.22 -15.64 -11.46
N ILE A 104 6.05 -15.19 -11.02
CA ILE A 104 5.90 -14.00 -10.16
C ILE A 104 6.66 -14.24 -8.86
N ARG A 105 6.44 -15.39 -8.22
CA ARG A 105 7.03 -15.68 -6.91
C ARG A 105 8.56 -15.67 -6.96
N SER A 106 9.13 -16.29 -7.99
CA SER A 106 10.59 -16.33 -8.22
C SER A 106 11.19 -14.94 -8.44
N ARG A 107 10.48 -14.07 -9.19
CA ARG A 107 10.91 -12.69 -9.43
C ARG A 107 10.74 -11.78 -8.22
N LEU A 108 9.65 -11.94 -7.46
CA LEU A 108 9.35 -11.12 -6.28
C LEU A 108 10.25 -11.45 -5.09
N GLN A 109 10.60 -12.73 -4.91
CA GLN A 109 11.23 -13.25 -3.68
C GLN A 109 10.59 -12.64 -2.40
N PRO A 110 9.26 -12.78 -2.25
CA PRO A 110 8.51 -11.95 -1.32
C PRO A 110 8.85 -12.28 0.14
N GLN A 111 9.11 -11.24 0.93
CA GLN A 111 9.10 -11.34 2.40
C GLN A 111 7.67 -11.11 2.90
N ILE A 112 7.11 -12.11 3.57
CA ILE A 112 5.72 -12.05 4.06
C ILE A 112 5.71 -11.45 5.46
N ILE A 113 4.94 -10.38 5.63
CA ILE A 113 4.69 -9.74 6.93
C ILE A 113 3.21 -9.89 7.25
N GLU A 114 2.89 -10.65 8.29
CA GLU A 114 1.52 -10.85 8.76
C GLU A 114 1.14 -9.80 9.80
N PHE A 115 0.10 -9.01 9.51
CA PHE A 115 -0.51 -8.11 10.49
C PHE A 115 -1.60 -8.85 11.26
N ARG A 116 -1.28 -9.22 12.50
CA ARG A 116 -2.23 -9.90 13.38
C ARG A 116 -3.31 -8.93 13.87
N ASN A 117 -4.48 -9.47 14.18
CA ASN A 117 -5.53 -8.73 14.87
C ASN A 117 -5.01 -8.18 16.20
N TYR A 118 -5.36 -6.92 16.49
CA TYR A 118 -5.02 -6.29 17.76
C TYR A 118 -5.61 -7.08 18.94
N LYS A 119 -4.78 -7.29 19.97
CA LYS A 119 -5.23 -7.81 21.26
C LYS A 119 -6.05 -6.75 22.01
N PRO A 120 -6.93 -7.14 22.95
CA PRO A 120 -7.72 -6.20 23.74
C PRO A 120 -6.90 -5.09 24.40
N GLU A 121 -5.69 -5.40 24.86
CA GLU A 121 -4.77 -4.45 25.50
C GLU A 121 -4.22 -3.42 24.51
N GLU A 122 -3.91 -3.85 23.28
CA GLU A 122 -3.46 -2.98 22.20
C GLU A 122 -4.59 -2.05 21.75
N ILE A 123 -5.81 -2.59 21.61
CA ILE A 123 -7.01 -1.79 21.32
C ILE A 123 -7.21 -0.73 22.42
N LYS A 124 -7.10 -1.11 23.69
CA LYS A 124 -7.18 -0.17 24.83
C LYS A 124 -6.10 0.92 24.75
N GLY A 125 -4.88 0.55 24.37
CA GLY A 125 -3.78 1.49 24.11
C GLY A 125 -4.11 2.49 23.00
N ILE A 126 -4.53 1.99 21.83
CA ILE A 126 -4.93 2.79 20.67
C ILE A 126 -6.05 3.78 21.03
N LEU A 127 -7.08 3.32 21.76
CA LEU A 127 -8.18 4.18 22.19
C LEU A 127 -7.70 5.27 23.17
N LYS A 128 -6.82 4.92 24.12
CA LYS A 128 -6.25 5.88 25.07
C LYS A 128 -5.42 6.95 24.37
N GLU A 129 -4.67 6.58 23.34
CA GLU A 129 -3.90 7.51 22.52
C GLU A 129 -4.80 8.42 21.69
N ARG A 130 -5.79 7.84 20.97
CA ARG A 130 -6.77 8.61 20.20
C ARG A 130 -7.56 9.60 21.03
N ARG A 131 -7.83 9.27 22.31
CA ARG A 131 -8.50 10.18 23.25
C ARG A 131 -7.76 11.51 23.42
N LYS A 132 -6.43 11.54 23.31
CA LYS A 132 -5.62 12.77 23.44
C LYS A 132 -5.88 13.78 22.32
N TYR A 133 -6.26 13.29 21.15
CA TYR A 133 -6.50 14.11 19.96
C TYR A 133 -7.99 14.44 19.77
N ALA A 134 -8.89 13.70 20.43
CA ALA A 134 -10.33 13.83 20.28
C ALA A 134 -10.98 14.84 21.24
N PHE A 135 -10.33 15.15 22.37
CA PHE A 135 -10.86 16.05 23.39
C PHE A 135 -9.80 17.11 23.76
N TYR A 136 -10.22 18.36 23.94
CA TYR A 136 -9.38 19.36 24.62
C TYR A 136 -9.10 18.86 26.06
N GLU A 137 -7.88 19.04 26.58
CA GLU A 137 -7.49 18.47 27.89
C GLU A 137 -8.48 18.81 29.02
N GLU A 138 -9.08 20.00 28.97
CA GLU A 138 -10.04 20.51 29.95
C GLU A 138 -11.42 19.84 29.90
N THR A 139 -11.81 19.18 28.80
CA THR A 139 -13.12 18.51 28.69
C THR A 139 -13.15 17.17 29.42
N LEU A 140 -12.00 16.52 29.64
CA LEU A 140 -11.93 15.20 30.29
C LEU A 140 -12.27 15.25 31.79
N ALA A 141 -12.10 16.41 32.43
CA ALA A 141 -12.51 16.61 33.83
C ALA A 141 -14.04 16.69 33.99
N LEU A 142 -14.76 17.14 32.95
CA LEU A 142 -16.21 17.36 32.99
C LEU A 142 -17.03 16.09 32.71
N VAL A 143 -16.46 15.10 32.03
CA VAL A 143 -17.19 13.88 31.62
C VAL A 143 -17.21 12.80 32.72
N GLY A 144 -16.67 13.07 33.91
CA GLY A 144 -16.91 12.22 35.07
C GLY A 144 -16.57 10.74 34.83
N VAL A 145 -15.34 10.44 34.41
CA VAL A 145 -14.79 9.08 34.56
C VAL A 145 -14.53 8.86 36.04
N THR A 146 -15.61 8.74 36.81
CA THR A 146 -15.59 8.38 38.22
C THR A 146 -15.18 6.93 38.32
N LYS A 147 -13.95 6.73 38.83
CA LYS A 147 -13.37 5.56 39.50
C LYS A 147 -13.51 4.17 38.84
N PRO A 148 -12.45 3.34 38.92
CA PRO A 148 -12.52 1.96 38.45
C PRO A 148 -13.55 1.19 39.28
N TYR A 149 -14.39 0.40 38.62
CA TYR A 149 -15.19 -0.63 39.28
C TYR A 149 -14.24 -1.59 39.99
N ALA A 150 -14.44 -1.74 41.30
CA ALA A 150 -13.84 -2.77 42.14
C ALA A 150 -14.43 -4.15 41.81
#